data_AF-A0AAN8PDM1-F1
#
_entry.id   AF-A0AAN8PDM1-F1
#
_cell.length_a   1.000
_cell.length_b   1.000
_cell.length_c   1.000
_cell.angle_alpha   90.00
_cell.angle_beta   90.00
_cell.angle_gamma   90.00
#
_symmetry.space_group_name_H-M   'P 1'
#
loop_
_entity.id
_entity.type
_entity.pdbx_description
1 polymer ?
#
loop_
_entity_poly.entity_id
_entity_poly.type
_entity_poly.pdbx_seq_one_letter_code
_entity_poly.pdbx_strand_id
1 'polypeptide(L)'
;MAAVFYVMENAVIVSDQNLIRAIQQTIEQGSILPILKEEIKTKIQVRRYSRGLTELKIEPESHRTSQLSKDEVEQIESRKQNNRKASKKHRLRQKDYVDYLEKRFLNLASENCVLQEQKKELQVLISKQEADKSYDIKDSSCSFYSNRKY
;
A
#
# COMPACT_ATOMS: atom_id res chain seq x y z
N MET A 1 9.29 -46.76 -8.06
CA MET A 1 8.28 -45.72 -7.76
C MET A 1 6.92 -46.38 -7.55
N ALA A 2 6.73 -47.05 -6.42
CA ALA A 2 5.59 -47.93 -6.16
C ALA A 2 4.69 -47.41 -5.02
N ALA A 3 4.47 -46.09 -4.97
CA ALA A 3 3.75 -45.44 -3.87
C ALA A 3 2.62 -44.51 -4.35
N VAL A 4 2.07 -44.74 -5.56
CA VAL A 4 0.94 -43.95 -6.09
C VAL A 4 -0.36 -44.75 -6.13
N PHE A 5 -0.33 -46.06 -5.90
CA PHE A 5 -1.50 -46.93 -6.07
C PHE A 5 -2.27 -47.29 -4.78
N TYR A 6 -1.83 -46.86 -3.60
CA TYR A 6 -2.32 -47.42 -2.32
C TYR A 6 -3.42 -46.61 -1.59
N VAL A 7 -4.14 -45.69 -2.25
CA VAL A 7 -5.19 -44.89 -1.57
C VAL A 7 -6.60 -45.11 -2.17
N MET A 8 -6.77 -45.97 -3.16
CA MET A 8 -8.06 -46.12 -3.86
C MET A 8 -8.98 -47.22 -3.31
N GLU A 9 -8.73 -47.80 -2.13
CA GLU A 9 -9.43 -49.04 -1.76
C GLU A 9 -10.66 -48.90 -0.83
N ASN A 10 -11.16 -47.69 -0.54
CA ASN A 10 -12.47 -47.53 0.13
C ASN A 10 -13.12 -46.15 -0.13
N ALA A 11 -13.03 -45.63 -1.35
CA ALA A 11 -13.85 -44.46 -1.73
C ALA A 11 -15.23 -44.95 -2.16
N VAL A 12 -16.19 -45.01 -1.24
CA VAL A 12 -17.60 -45.00 -1.63
C VAL A 12 -17.83 -43.68 -2.35
N ILE A 13 -17.84 -43.71 -3.69
CA ILE A 13 -18.21 -42.55 -4.51
C ILE A 13 -19.73 -42.39 -4.35
N VAL A 14 -20.15 -41.84 -3.21
CA VAL A 14 -21.47 -41.23 -3.10
C VAL A 14 -21.36 -39.93 -3.89
N SER A 15 -21.96 -39.91 -5.08
CA SER A 15 -22.03 -38.71 -5.91
C SER A 15 -22.93 -37.69 -5.23
N ASP A 16 -22.35 -36.84 -4.37
CA ASP A 16 -23.06 -35.72 -3.75
C ASP A 16 -23.29 -34.64 -4.80
N GLN A 17 -24.52 -34.56 -5.29
CA GLN A 17 -24.94 -33.59 -6.30
C GLN A 17 -24.69 -32.14 -5.85
N ASN A 18 -24.71 -31.85 -4.54
CA ASN A 18 -24.45 -30.51 -4.03
C ASN A 18 -22.97 -30.14 -4.13
N LEU A 19 -22.07 -31.10 -3.85
CA LEU A 19 -20.64 -30.90 -4.01
C LEU A 19 -20.27 -30.68 -5.48
N ILE A 20 -20.87 -31.44 -6.40
CA ILE A 20 -20.66 -31.26 -7.85
C ILE A 20 -21.10 -29.86 -8.29
N ARG A 21 -22.27 -29.39 -7.84
CA ARG A 21 -22.76 -28.03 -8.12
C ARG A 21 -21.82 -26.96 -7.55
N ALA A 22 -21.32 -27.14 -6.34
CA ALA A 22 -20.38 -26.20 -5.73
C ALA A 22 -19.05 -26.13 -6.51
N ILE A 23 -18.54 -27.25 -7.00
CA ILE A 23 -17.35 -27.30 -7.86
C ILE A 23 -17.60 -26.54 -9.16
N GLN A 24 -18.74 -26.75 -9.82
CA GLN A 24 -19.12 -26.01 -11.03
C GLN A 24 -19.18 -24.51 -10.78
N GLN A 25 -19.82 -24.08 -9.69
CA GLN A 25 -19.89 -22.66 -9.30
C GLN A 25 -18.52 -22.07 -8.99
N THR A 26 -17.61 -22.82 -8.38
CA THR A 26 -16.24 -22.37 -8.14
C THR A 26 -15.48 -22.14 -9.44
N ILE A 27 -15.64 -23.05 -10.42
CA ILE A 27 -15.04 -22.90 -11.76
C ILE A 27 -15.61 -21.66 -12.46
N GLU A 28 -16.93 -21.47 -12.44
CA GLU A 28 -17.60 -20.34 -13.09
C GLU A 28 -17.26 -18.99 -12.44
N GLN A 29 -17.21 -18.93 -11.11
CA GLN A 29 -17.03 -17.68 -10.35
C GLN A 29 -15.56 -17.36 -10.03
N GLY A 30 -14.63 -18.31 -10.26
CA GLY A 30 -13.23 -18.17 -9.88
C GLY A 30 -13.01 -18.04 -8.37
N SER A 31 -13.96 -18.52 -7.55
CA SER A 31 -13.95 -18.35 -6.09
C SER A 31 -14.15 -19.68 -5.38
N ILE A 32 -13.37 -19.95 -4.34
CA ILE A 32 -13.44 -21.18 -3.54
C ILE A 32 -14.64 -21.21 -2.56
N LEU A 33 -15.33 -20.09 -2.41
CA LEU A 33 -16.42 -19.93 -1.45
C LEU A 33 -17.56 -20.96 -1.60
N PRO A 34 -18.03 -21.35 -2.80
CA PRO A 34 -19.06 -22.39 -2.96
C PRO A 34 -18.66 -23.72 -2.32
N ILE A 35 -17.42 -24.18 -2.51
CA ILE A 35 -16.92 -25.43 -1.93
C ILE A 35 -16.85 -25.34 -0.40
N LEU A 36 -16.32 -24.22 0.13
CA LEU A 36 -16.25 -24.01 1.58
C LEU A 36 -17.63 -23.98 2.25
N LYS A 37 -18.64 -23.42 1.57
CA LYS A 37 -20.02 -23.42 2.08
C LYS A 37 -20.57 -24.84 2.22
N GLU A 38 -20.36 -25.70 1.22
CA GLU A 38 -20.80 -27.10 1.30
C GLU A 38 -20.03 -27.88 2.38
N GLU A 39 -18.72 -27.66 2.54
CA GLU A 39 -17.94 -28.30 3.61
C GLU A 39 -18.49 -27.92 5.01
N ILE A 40 -18.76 -26.63 5.23
CA ILE A 40 -19.31 -26.13 6.49
C ILE A 40 -20.70 -26.73 6.74
N LYS A 41 -21.56 -26.75 5.73
CA LYS A 41 -22.90 -27.33 5.81
C LYS A 41 -22.85 -28.79 6.22
N THR A 42 -22.00 -29.60 5.58
CA THR A 42 -21.81 -31.01 5.91
C THR A 42 -21.28 -31.20 7.32
N LYS A 43 -20.29 -30.41 7.76
CA LYS A 43 -19.78 -30.47 9.14
C LYS A 43 -20.86 -30.15 10.18
N ILE A 44 -21.69 -29.15 9.92
CA ILE A 44 -22.83 -28.82 10.78
C ILE A 44 -23.81 -29.99 10.83
N GLN A 45 -24.13 -30.57 9.68
CA GLN A 45 -25.10 -31.64 9.58
C GLN A 45 -24.63 -32.93 10.28
N VAL A 46 -23.35 -33.29 10.15
CA VAL A 46 -22.72 -34.40 10.89
C VAL A 46 -22.84 -34.18 12.40
N ARG A 47 -22.51 -32.98 12.89
CA ARG A 47 -22.62 -32.63 14.33
C ARG A 47 -24.08 -32.65 14.83
N ARG A 48 -25.06 -32.36 13.97
CA ARG A 48 -26.48 -32.45 14.32
C ARG A 48 -26.90 -33.91 14.47
N TYR A 49 -26.58 -34.74 13.49
CA TYR A 49 -26.90 -36.17 13.54
C TYR A 49 -26.24 -36.88 14.71
N SER A 50 -24.98 -36.55 15.03
CA SER A 50 -24.30 -37.12 16.20
C SER A 50 -24.98 -36.76 17.53
N ARG A 51 -25.82 -35.73 17.54
CA ARG A 51 -26.63 -35.30 18.70
C ARG A 51 -28.08 -35.79 18.61
N GLY A 52 -28.43 -36.65 17.65
CA GLY A 52 -29.79 -37.12 17.41
C GLY A 52 -30.73 -36.08 16.79
N LEU A 53 -30.19 -34.95 16.31
CA LEU A 53 -30.98 -33.90 15.66
C LEU A 53 -31.17 -34.19 14.17
N THR A 54 -32.32 -33.80 13.64
CA THR A 54 -32.68 -33.96 12.23
C THR A 54 -31.96 -32.96 11.31
N GLU A 55 -32.11 -33.17 10.01
CA GLU A 55 -31.61 -32.29 8.95
C GLU A 55 -32.01 -30.84 9.15
N LEU A 56 -31.05 -29.93 8.97
CA LEU A 56 -31.28 -28.49 9.10
C LEU A 56 -32.15 -28.00 7.93
N LYS A 57 -33.42 -27.73 8.20
CA LYS A 57 -34.32 -27.05 7.27
C LYS A 57 -34.12 -25.54 7.39
N ILE A 58 -33.58 -24.92 6.35
CA ILE A 58 -33.53 -23.46 6.23
C ILE A 58 -34.83 -23.04 5.56
N GLU A 59 -35.75 -22.46 6.33
CA GLU A 59 -36.87 -21.76 5.73
C GLU A 59 -36.35 -20.45 5.13
N PRO A 60 -36.65 -20.15 3.86
CA PRO A 60 -36.25 -18.89 3.26
C PRO A 60 -37.02 -17.76 3.97
N GLU A 61 -36.36 -17.10 4.93
CA GLU A 61 -36.92 -15.91 5.55
C GLU A 61 -37.15 -14.85 4.46
N SER A 62 -38.41 -14.42 4.30
CA SER A 62 -38.72 -13.28 3.46
C SER A 62 -38.00 -12.07 4.03
N HIS A 63 -37.25 -11.37 3.17
CA HIS A 63 -36.48 -10.22 3.60
C HIS A 63 -37.45 -9.15 4.10
N ARG A 64 -37.49 -8.95 5.42
CA ARG A 64 -38.30 -7.88 6.00
C ARG A 64 -37.62 -6.57 5.65
N THR A 65 -38.20 -5.82 4.72
CA THR A 65 -37.82 -4.44 4.45
C THR A 65 -38.23 -3.60 5.65
N SER A 66 -37.31 -3.42 6.60
CA SER A 66 -37.52 -2.47 7.69
C SER A 66 -37.62 -1.07 7.09
N GLN A 67 -38.79 -0.44 7.18
CA GLN A 67 -38.95 0.96 6.82
C GLN A 67 -38.25 1.81 7.88
N LEU A 68 -37.44 2.77 7.44
CA LEU A 68 -36.78 3.71 8.35
C LEU A 68 -37.83 4.62 8.98
N SER A 69 -37.68 4.89 10.28
CA SER A 69 -38.46 5.93 10.96
C SER A 69 -38.10 7.31 10.40
N LYS A 70 -39.00 8.28 10.53
CA LYS A 70 -38.75 9.68 10.11
C LYS A 70 -37.47 10.24 10.75
N ASP A 71 -37.27 9.96 12.03
CA ASP A 71 -36.10 10.40 12.79
C ASP A 71 -34.79 9.80 12.23
N GLU A 72 -34.83 8.55 11.77
CA GLU A 72 -33.67 7.88 11.17
C GLU A 72 -33.33 8.48 9.80
N VAL A 73 -34.34 8.84 9.02
CA VAL A 73 -34.17 9.52 7.72
C VAL A 73 -33.49 10.88 7.92
N GLU A 74 -33.97 11.68 8.88
CA GLU A 74 -33.39 12.99 9.19
C GLU A 74 -31.93 12.87 9.66
N GLN A 75 -31.62 11.89 10.52
CA GLN A 75 -30.24 11.64 10.93
C GLN A 75 -29.34 11.26 9.76
N ILE A 76 -29.82 10.42 8.84
CA ILE A 76 -29.06 10.04 7.64
C ILE A 76 -28.80 11.26 6.76
N GLU A 77 -29.80 12.11 6.55
CA GLU A 77 -29.65 13.32 5.76
C GLU A 77 -28.66 14.30 6.39
N SER A 78 -28.75 14.52 7.70
CA SER A 78 -27.79 15.34 8.46
C SER A 78 -26.36 14.80 8.33
N ARG A 79 -26.17 13.48 8.49
CA ARG A 79 -24.86 12.82 8.31
C ARG A 79 -24.35 13.00 6.88
N LYS A 80 -25.19 12.84 5.87
CA LYS A 80 -24.81 13.05 4.45
C LYS A 80 -24.37 14.49 4.21
N GLN A 81 -25.11 15.47 4.71
CA GLN A 81 -24.74 16.89 4.55
C GLN A 81 -23.42 17.21 5.26
N ASN A 82 -23.23 16.73 6.49
CA ASN A 82 -22.00 16.93 7.24
C ASN A 82 -20.80 16.26 6.56
N ASN A 83 -20.96 15.03 6.06
CA ASN A 83 -19.93 14.35 5.31
C ASN A 83 -19.57 15.08 4.01
N ARG A 84 -20.56 15.63 3.29
CA ARG A 84 -20.32 16.47 2.10
C ARG A 84 -19.49 17.70 2.45
N LYS A 85 -19.84 18.42 3.52
CA LYS A 85 -19.09 19.60 4.00
C LYS A 85 -17.66 19.22 4.40
N ALA A 86 -17.49 18.15 5.17
CA ALA A 86 -16.18 17.66 5.60
C ALA A 86 -15.31 17.25 4.40
N SER A 87 -15.87 16.52 3.44
CA SER A 87 -15.18 16.10 2.22
C SER A 87 -14.73 17.28 1.38
N LYS A 88 -15.58 18.31 1.21
CA LYS A 88 -15.21 19.55 0.51
C LYS A 88 -14.06 20.26 1.23
N LYS A 89 -14.14 20.39 2.55
CA LYS A 89 -13.09 21.01 3.37
C LYS A 89 -11.77 20.24 3.28
N HIS A 90 -11.82 18.91 3.30
CA HIS A 90 -10.64 18.06 3.15
C HIS A 90 -9.97 18.27 1.79
N ARG A 91 -10.75 18.24 0.70
CA ARG A 91 -10.22 18.47 -0.65
C ARG A 91 -9.57 19.85 -0.80
N LEU A 92 -10.18 20.88 -0.22
CA LEU A 92 -9.59 22.22 -0.20
C LEU A 92 -8.26 22.25 0.55
N ARG A 93 -8.21 21.70 1.77
CA ARG A 93 -6.96 21.60 2.55
C ARG A 93 -5.87 20.84 1.81
N GLN A 94 -6.23 19.76 1.12
CA GLN A 94 -5.27 18.98 0.35
C GLN A 94 -4.70 19.81 -0.81
N LYS A 95 -5.55 20.57 -1.51
CA LYS A 95 -5.11 21.49 -2.56
C LYS A 95 -4.18 22.56 -1.98
N ASP A 96 -4.60 23.24 -0.92
CA ASP A 96 -3.80 24.30 -0.28
C ASP A 96 -2.44 23.78 0.19
N TYR A 97 -2.39 22.54 0.69
CA TYR A 97 -1.15 21.90 1.11
C TYR A 97 -0.22 21.59 -0.08
N VAL A 98 -0.77 21.10 -1.18
CA VAL A 98 0.00 20.87 -2.42
C VAL A 98 0.56 22.20 -2.94
N ASP A 99 -0.27 23.25 -3.02
CA ASP A 99 0.14 24.58 -3.46
C ASP A 99 1.24 25.17 -2.54
N TYR A 100 1.15 24.92 -1.23
CA TYR A 100 2.19 25.28 -0.26
C TYR A 100 3.51 24.53 -0.51
N LEU A 101 3.45 23.21 -0.71
CA LEU A 101 4.63 22.39 -0.97
C LEU A 101 5.32 22.78 -2.27
N GLU A 102 4.57 23.07 -3.32
CA GLU A 102 5.11 23.51 -4.61
C GLU A 102 5.86 24.84 -4.46
N LYS A 103 5.26 25.83 -3.79
CA LYS A 103 5.92 27.10 -3.48
C LYS A 103 7.18 26.90 -2.65
N ARG A 104 7.12 26.03 -1.63
CA ARG A 104 8.29 25.74 -0.79
C ARG A 104 9.41 25.07 -1.57
N PHE A 105 9.06 24.14 -2.46
CA PHE A 105 10.01 23.47 -3.35
C PHE A 105 10.71 24.47 -4.28
N LEU A 106 9.95 25.35 -4.93
CA LEU A 106 10.51 26.38 -5.81
C LEU A 106 11.47 27.32 -5.07
N ASN A 107 11.10 27.76 -3.87
CA ASN A 107 11.97 28.60 -3.03
C ASN A 107 13.25 27.86 -2.61
N LEU A 108 13.15 26.59 -2.21
CA LEU A 108 14.33 25.80 -1.86
C LEU A 108 15.22 25.52 -3.08
N ALA A 109 14.64 25.33 -4.26
CA ALA A 109 15.38 25.14 -5.49
C ALA A 109 16.15 26.41 -5.88
N SER A 110 15.53 27.59 -5.75
CA SER A 110 16.21 28.87 -6.02
C SER A 110 17.32 29.15 -5.00
N GLU A 111 17.07 28.93 -3.71
CA GLU A 111 18.08 29.04 -2.65
C GLU A 111 19.27 28.11 -2.92
N ASN A 112 19.01 26.85 -3.29
CA ASN A 112 20.08 25.90 -3.62
C ASN A 112 20.87 26.34 -4.86
N CYS A 113 20.21 26.88 -5.88
CA CYS A 113 20.89 27.43 -7.05
C CYS A 113 21.91 28.51 -6.66
N VAL A 114 21.49 29.48 -5.85
CA VAL A 114 22.35 30.56 -5.35
C VAL A 114 23.52 29.99 -4.52
N LEU A 115 23.25 29.06 -3.61
CA LEU A 115 24.29 28.45 -2.77
C LEU A 115 25.29 27.64 -3.59
N GLN A 116 24.85 26.96 -4.65
CA GLN A 116 25.75 26.23 -5.55
C GLN A 116 26.65 27.17 -6.34
N GLU A 117 26.13 28.31 -6.79
CA GLU A 117 26.93 29.35 -7.45
C GLU A 117 28.00 29.89 -6.49
N GLN A 118 27.61 30.29 -5.28
CA GLN A 118 28.55 30.76 -4.25
C GLN A 118 29.62 29.69 -3.93
N LYS A 119 29.22 28.42 -3.82
CA LYS A 119 30.15 27.32 -3.60
C LYS A 119 31.17 27.20 -4.72
N LYS A 120 30.75 27.30 -5.98
CA LYS A 120 31.65 27.25 -7.14
C LYS A 120 32.62 28.43 -7.14
N GLU A 121 32.13 29.64 -6.87
CA GLU A 121 32.96 30.84 -6.77
C GLU A 121 34.05 30.69 -5.72
N LEU A 122 33.69 30.22 -4.52
CA LEU A 122 34.64 29.96 -3.44
C LEU A 122 35.66 28.88 -3.80
N GLN A 123 35.22 27.81 -4.48
CA GLN A 123 36.13 26.75 -4.95
C GLN A 123 37.17 27.29 -5.94
N VAL A 124 36.75 28.16 -6.87
CA VAL A 124 37.68 28.82 -7.81
C VAL A 124 38.68 29.70 -7.06
N LEU A 125 38.23 30.47 -6.06
CA LEU A 125 39.12 31.33 -5.25
C LEU A 125 40.14 30.51 -4.45
N ILE A 126 39.71 29.41 -3.83
CA ILE A 126 40.61 28.49 -3.11
C ILE A 126 41.66 27.93 -4.06
N SER A 127 41.24 27.47 -5.25
CA SER A 127 42.15 26.88 -6.25
C SER A 127 43.19 27.89 -6.73
N LYS A 128 42.80 29.16 -6.92
CA LYS A 128 43.72 30.25 -7.25
C LYS A 128 44.73 30.50 -6.13
N GLN A 129 44.26 30.62 -4.88
CA GLN A 129 45.15 30.82 -3.73
C GLN A 129 46.15 29.67 -3.54
N GLU A 130 45.74 28.43 -3.81
CA GLU A 130 46.64 27.27 -3.76
C GLU A 130 47.69 27.31 -4.88
N ALA A 131 47.32 27.73 -6.09
CA ALA A 131 48.25 27.92 -7.20
C ALA A 131 49.29 29.02 -6.91
N ASP A 132 48.84 30.16 -6.36
CA ASP A 132 49.70 31.29 -6.00
C ASP A 132 50.73 30.88 -4.93
N LYS A 133 50.28 30.19 -3.87
CA LYS A 133 51.18 29.65 -2.82
C LYS A 133 52.18 28.64 -3.37
N SER A 134 51.83 27.84 -4.38
CA SER A 134 52.75 26.92 -5.02
C SER A 134 53.85 27.62 -5.83
N TYR A 135 53.61 28.85 -6.31
CA TYR A 135 54.57 29.63 -7.07
C TYR A 135 55.62 30.28 -6.15
N ASP A 136 55.20 30.84 -5.02
CA ASP A 136 56.09 31.50 -4.05
C ASP A 136 57.16 30.57 -3.43
N ILE A 137 56.85 29.27 -3.31
CA ILE A 137 57.78 28.25 -2.79
C ILE A 137 58.91 27.97 -3.80
N LYS A 138 58.65 28.08 -5.10
CA LYS A 138 59.67 27.81 -6.14
C LYS A 138 60.68 28.94 -6.25
N ASP A 139 60.24 30.20 -6.16
CA ASP A 139 61.12 31.36 -6.22
C ASP A 139 61.99 31.52 -4.94
N SER A 140 61.47 31.14 -3.77
CA SER A 140 62.25 31.11 -2.53
C SER A 140 63.32 30.01 -2.48
N SER A 141 63.17 28.94 -3.26
CA SER A 141 64.15 27.85 -3.32
C SER A 141 65.34 28.13 -4.24
N CYS A 142 65.22 29.10 -5.16
CA CYS A 142 66.24 29.42 -6.16
C CYS A 142 67.22 30.53 -5.71
N SER A 143 66.82 31.40 -4.76
CA SER A 143 67.66 32.51 -4.29
C SER A 143 68.74 32.12 -3.26
N PHE A 144 68.69 30.89 -2.73
CA PHE A 144 69.66 30.44 -1.72
C PHE A 144 71.03 30.00 -2.28
N TYR A 145 71.17 29.81 -3.60
CA TYR A 145 72.40 29.29 -4.20
C TYR A 145 73.32 30.33 -4.87
N SER A 146 73.00 31.62 -4.83
CA SER A 146 73.77 32.65 -5.55
C SER A 146 74.74 33.50 -4.70
N ASN A 147 74.73 33.39 -3.37
CA ASN A 147 75.63 34.16 -2.47
C ASN A 147 76.71 33.29 -1.79
N ARG A 148 77.49 32.54 -2.58
CA ARG A 148 78.71 31.89 -2.09
C ARG A 148 79.84 32.08 -3.10
N LYS A 149 80.38 33.30 -3.18
CA LYS A 149 81.69 33.54 -3.78
C LYS A 149 82.62 34.15 -2.72
N TYR A 150 83.71 33.42 -2.52
CA TYR A 150 84.90 33.78 -1.74
C TYR A 150 85.61 34.97 -2.36
#